data_AF-A0A1G9REK3-F1
#
_entry.id   AF-A0A1G9REK3-F1
#
_cell.length_a   1.000
_cell.length_b   1.000
_cell.length_c   1.000
_cell.angle_alpha   90.00
_cell.angle_beta   90.00
_cell.angle_gamma   90.00
#
_symmetry.space_group_name_H-M   'P 1'
#
loop_
_entity.id
_entity.type
_entity.pdbx_description
1 polymer ?
#
loop_
_entity_poly.entity_id
_entity_poly.type
_entity_poly.pdbx_seq_one_letter_code
_entity_poly.pdbx_strand_id
1 'polypeptide(L)'
;MPLTTASVLRRARHVLGGCLLGVLAACISNPPAPPAAAAGSLPVAVARLGDDLAGQLNTSILQRMRSRRVVLDPFIDAHSGQQTASAAHAAQLLTQRLAMQDGGLKIEPFDAQGVQHADYVIAGTLARPDGGGADYVLSATVTERRTALVIASSTARVAAAEIDAAPTAYFADSPSLVSDRLTQGYIQTARAPQGSAADGPYLASLDTAALINEATQAYDAGRHADALARYQAAAQRPDGQQLRVFNGLYNCHGKLGQTQQAEAAFAQIVALGLATDNLAVRLLFNPGTTEFWRERAVSAVYPAWLRQIARETVAGAYCLTVVGHTSRTGSETVNERLSQARARAVRELLLAHERALAGRIEVDGRGWRENIIGSGTDDTRDSLDRRVEFKVRHCSAG
;
A
#
# COMPACT_ATOMS: atom_id res chain seq x y z
N MET A 1 49.63 -66.30 -1.14
CA MET A 1 49.39 -65.10 -2.00
C MET A 1 47.89 -64.85 -1.97
N PRO A 2 47.44 -63.65 -1.60
CA PRO A 2 46.50 -63.54 -0.48
C PRO A 2 45.06 -63.87 -0.85
N LEU A 3 44.41 -64.43 0.17
CA LEU A 3 43.12 -65.09 0.23
C LEU A 3 42.03 -64.12 0.69
N THR A 4 40.85 -64.26 0.08
CA THR A 4 39.54 -64.02 0.68
C THR A 4 39.29 -64.95 1.88
N THR A 5 38.70 -64.47 2.98
CA THR A 5 37.44 -64.96 3.62
C THR A 5 37.23 -64.47 5.07
N ALA A 6 36.02 -63.94 5.30
CA ALA A 6 35.07 -64.15 6.40
C ALA A 6 35.48 -64.31 7.90
N SER A 7 34.76 -63.51 8.70
CA SER A 7 34.32 -63.58 10.12
C SER A 7 34.54 -64.84 10.99
N VAL A 8 34.75 -64.63 12.30
CA VAL A 8 33.82 -65.00 13.42
C VAL A 8 34.29 -64.42 14.77
N LEU A 9 33.29 -64.10 15.59
CA LEU A 9 33.22 -63.52 16.94
C LEU A 9 34.28 -63.95 17.99
N ARG A 10 34.59 -63.03 18.91
CA ARG A 10 34.48 -63.26 20.37
C ARG A 10 34.34 -61.95 21.15
N ARG A 11 33.34 -61.90 22.05
CA ARG A 11 33.02 -60.82 22.98
C ARG A 11 34.03 -60.80 24.15
N ALA A 12 34.47 -59.61 24.57
CA ALA A 12 35.05 -59.39 25.89
C ALA A 12 34.40 -58.15 26.52
N ARG A 13 33.81 -58.36 27.70
CA ARG A 13 33.24 -57.33 28.58
C ARG A 13 34.38 -56.70 29.38
N HIS A 14 34.48 -55.37 29.40
CA HIS A 14 35.23 -54.67 30.44
C HIS A 14 34.41 -53.52 31.02
N VAL A 15 34.31 -53.54 32.34
CA VAL A 15 33.75 -52.53 33.23
C VAL A 15 34.92 -51.65 33.69
N LEU A 16 34.85 -50.34 33.43
CA LEU A 16 35.58 -49.27 34.12
C LEU A 16 34.62 -48.07 34.12
N GLY A 17 34.27 -47.43 35.23
CA GLY A 17 35.15 -46.95 36.29
C GLY A 17 35.20 -45.43 36.16
N GLY A 18 34.33 -44.73 36.89
CA GLY A 18 33.98 -43.33 36.65
C GLY A 18 35.03 -42.29 37.03
N CYS A 19 34.99 -41.16 36.32
CA CYS A 19 35.52 -39.86 36.73
C CYS A 19 34.44 -38.81 36.43
N LEU A 20 33.76 -38.33 37.48
CA LEU A 20 32.88 -37.15 37.40
C LEU A 20 33.76 -35.90 37.39
N LEU A 21 33.76 -35.18 36.27
CA LEU A 21 34.19 -33.78 36.18
C LEU A 21 32.92 -32.93 35.99
N GLY A 22 32.56 -32.20 37.04
CA GLY A 22 31.42 -31.28 37.04
C GLY A 22 31.68 -30.09 36.13
N VAL A 23 30.92 -30.00 35.04
CA VAL A 23 30.84 -28.80 34.20
C VAL A 23 29.80 -27.88 34.83
N LEU A 24 30.26 -26.77 35.42
CA LEU A 24 29.40 -25.66 35.81
C LEU A 24 28.91 -24.97 34.52
N ALA A 25 27.69 -25.26 34.11
CA ALA A 25 26.98 -24.48 33.10
C ALA A 25 26.59 -23.13 33.69
N ALA A 26 27.40 -22.10 33.45
CA ALA A 26 27.00 -20.73 33.69
C ALA A 26 25.95 -20.35 32.63
N CYS A 27 24.70 -20.15 33.06
CA CYS A 27 23.66 -19.55 32.24
C CYS A 27 24.10 -18.13 31.88
N ILE A 28 24.56 -17.92 30.64
CA ILE A 28 24.67 -16.58 30.07
C ILE A 28 23.24 -16.10 29.84
N SER A 29 22.69 -15.37 30.80
CA SER A 29 21.45 -14.61 30.61
C SER A 29 21.76 -13.48 29.63
N ASN A 30 21.27 -13.60 28.39
CA ASN A 30 21.24 -12.47 27.47
C ASN A 30 20.52 -11.30 28.17
N PRO A 31 21.07 -10.07 28.11
CA PRO A 31 20.38 -8.91 28.67
C PRO A 31 18.98 -8.81 28.03
N PRO A 32 17.95 -8.45 28.82
CA PRO A 32 16.61 -8.27 28.28
C PRO A 32 16.67 -7.24 27.15
N ALA A 33 16.01 -7.54 26.03
CA ALA A 33 15.91 -6.60 24.91
C ALA A 33 15.44 -5.23 25.41
N PRO A 34 16.02 -4.12 24.94
CA PRO A 34 15.59 -2.79 25.36
C PRO A 34 14.08 -2.64 25.11
N PRO A 35 13.34 -2.02 26.03
CA PRO A 35 11.89 -1.85 25.87
C PRO A 35 11.62 -1.08 24.58
N ALA A 36 10.62 -1.54 23.80
CA ALA A 36 10.19 -0.86 22.60
C ALA A 36 9.90 0.61 22.91
N ALA A 37 10.47 1.52 22.11
CA ALA A 37 10.31 2.95 22.35
C ALA A 37 8.82 3.31 22.43
N ALA A 38 8.44 4.05 23.47
CA ALA A 38 7.08 4.55 23.63
C ALA A 38 6.66 5.39 22.41
N ALA A 39 5.39 5.29 22.03
CA ALA A 39 4.83 6.11 20.96
C ALA A 39 4.93 7.59 21.32
N GLY A 40 5.37 8.40 20.36
CA GLY A 40 5.56 9.84 20.54
C GLY A 40 4.84 10.65 19.47
N SER A 41 5.13 11.95 19.43
CA SER A 41 4.68 12.82 18.35
C SER A 41 5.30 12.45 17.02
N LEU A 42 4.61 12.78 15.92
CA LEU A 42 5.11 12.49 14.57
C LEU A 42 6.51 13.10 14.32
N PRO A 43 6.81 14.36 14.68
CA PRO A 43 8.16 14.93 14.52
C PRO A 43 9.25 14.18 15.30
N VAL A 44 8.96 13.72 16.52
CA VAL A 44 9.94 12.97 17.33
C VAL A 44 10.21 11.60 16.72
N ALA A 45 9.17 10.91 16.25
CA ALA A 45 9.30 9.63 15.58
C ALA A 45 10.11 9.75 14.27
N VAL A 46 9.82 10.76 13.46
CA VAL A 46 10.56 11.03 12.21
C VAL A 46 12.02 11.39 12.49
N ALA A 47 12.30 12.21 13.52
CA ALA A 47 13.67 12.56 13.90
C ALA A 47 14.49 11.32 14.28
N ARG A 48 13.93 10.45 15.14
CA ARG A 48 14.56 9.17 15.51
C ARG A 48 14.81 8.28 14.31
N LEU A 49 13.81 8.16 13.43
CA LEU A 49 13.92 7.36 12.22
C LEU A 49 14.99 7.90 11.28
N GLY A 50 15.07 9.21 11.07
CA GLY A 50 16.12 9.83 10.26
C GLY A 50 17.51 9.64 10.84
N ASP A 51 17.65 9.73 12.16
CA ASP A 51 18.93 9.52 12.85
C ASP A 51 19.41 8.07 12.75
N ASP A 52 18.50 7.10 12.90
CA ASP A 52 18.82 5.67 12.76
C ASP A 52 19.24 5.33 11.32
N LEU A 53 18.46 5.77 10.32
CA LEU A 53 18.81 5.58 8.92
C LEU A 53 20.17 6.21 8.57
N ALA A 54 20.42 7.45 9.03
CA ALA A 54 21.70 8.11 8.80
C ALA A 54 22.86 7.37 9.50
N GLY A 55 22.65 6.86 10.70
CA GLY A 55 23.63 6.06 11.44
C GLY A 55 24.01 4.78 10.70
N GLN A 56 23.03 4.06 10.15
CA GLN A 56 23.24 2.84 9.35
C GLN A 56 23.97 3.11 8.02
N LEU A 57 23.80 4.30 7.43
CA LEU A 57 24.47 4.69 6.18
C LEU A 57 25.92 5.20 6.38
N ASN A 58 26.28 5.62 7.59
CA ASN A 58 27.52 6.34 7.89
C ASN A 58 28.47 5.57 8.81
N THR A 59 28.56 4.25 8.61
CA THR A 59 29.34 3.36 9.50
C THR A 59 30.85 3.59 9.43
N SER A 60 31.36 4.30 8.41
CA SER A 60 32.77 4.69 8.29
C SER A 60 32.97 6.15 7.86
N ILE A 61 34.15 6.70 8.15
CA ILE A 61 34.55 8.07 7.72
C ILE A 61 34.56 8.17 6.19
N LEU A 62 35.08 7.14 5.49
CA LEU A 62 35.11 7.10 4.03
C LEU A 62 33.71 7.13 3.41
N GLN A 63 32.74 6.43 3.99
CA GLN A 63 31.35 6.50 3.53
C GLN A 63 30.78 7.90 3.74
N ARG A 64 31.01 8.54 4.89
CA ARG A 64 30.57 9.92 5.16
C ARG A 64 31.11 10.94 4.17
N MET A 65 32.30 10.71 3.62
CA MET A 65 32.90 11.56 2.59
C MET A 65 32.35 11.32 1.17
N ARG A 66 31.64 10.22 0.93
CA ARG A 66 31.02 9.94 -0.37
C ARG A 66 29.74 10.74 -0.53
N SER A 67 29.73 11.59 -1.57
CA SER A 67 28.51 12.22 -2.07
C SER A 67 27.58 11.14 -2.63
N ARG A 68 26.38 11.03 -2.08
CA ARG A 68 25.39 10.01 -2.41
C ARG A 68 24.07 10.69 -2.68
N ARG A 69 23.55 10.58 -3.91
CA ARG A 69 22.26 11.18 -4.26
C ARG A 69 21.14 10.26 -3.83
N VAL A 70 20.18 10.81 -3.10
CA VAL A 70 19.07 10.06 -2.53
C VAL A 70 17.79 10.76 -2.91
N VAL A 71 16.81 10.00 -3.38
CA VAL A 71 15.44 10.50 -3.56
C VAL A 71 14.53 9.86 -2.54
N LEU A 72 13.50 10.59 -2.12
CA LEU A 72 12.47 10.09 -1.21
C LEU A 72 11.16 9.93 -1.99
N ASP A 73 10.78 8.69 -2.25
CA ASP A 73 9.48 8.37 -2.85
C ASP A 73 8.37 8.71 -1.85
N PRO A 74 7.34 9.50 -2.24
CA PRO A 74 6.23 9.90 -1.38
C PRO A 74 5.75 8.82 -0.41
N PHE A 75 5.78 9.11 0.88
CA PHE A 75 5.28 8.19 1.90
C PHE A 75 3.78 7.99 1.77
N ILE A 76 3.31 6.79 2.08
CA ILE A 76 1.89 6.40 2.01
C ILE A 76 1.42 5.72 3.29
N ASP A 77 0.11 5.74 3.51
CA ASP A 77 -0.54 4.81 4.43
C ASP A 77 -0.60 3.42 3.77
N ALA A 78 -0.08 2.40 4.46
CA ALA A 78 0.07 1.08 3.88
C ALA A 78 -1.18 0.20 3.94
N HIS A 79 -2.27 0.63 4.61
CA HIS A 79 -3.55 -0.09 4.51
C HIS A 79 -4.33 0.35 3.26
N SER A 80 -4.31 1.65 2.99
CA SER A 80 -5.08 2.26 1.91
C SER A 80 -4.30 2.39 0.60
N GLY A 81 -2.96 2.37 0.66
CA GLY A 81 -2.09 2.70 -0.47
C GLY A 81 -2.10 4.20 -0.83
N GLN A 82 -2.71 5.03 0.02
CA GLN A 82 -2.91 6.46 -0.24
C GLN A 82 -1.86 7.32 0.45
N GLN A 83 -1.51 8.45 -0.16
CA GLN A 83 -0.85 9.51 0.58
C GLN A 83 -1.88 10.25 1.43
N THR A 84 -1.64 10.26 2.74
CA THR A 84 -2.41 11.02 3.72
C THR A 84 -1.67 12.27 4.16
N ALA A 85 -2.35 13.18 4.86
CA ALA A 85 -1.75 14.39 5.42
C ALA A 85 -0.54 14.05 6.31
N SER A 86 -0.67 13.09 7.23
CA SER A 86 0.47 12.66 8.06
C SER A 86 1.58 11.98 7.27
N ALA A 87 1.28 11.20 6.23
CA ALA A 87 2.31 10.57 5.39
C ALA A 87 3.11 11.62 4.62
N ALA A 88 2.45 12.59 4.00
CA ALA A 88 3.10 13.72 3.35
C ALA A 88 3.96 14.54 4.33
N HIS A 89 3.43 14.81 5.53
CA HIS A 89 4.17 15.55 6.55
C HIS A 89 5.40 14.77 7.07
N ALA A 90 5.28 13.46 7.27
CA ALA A 90 6.39 12.60 7.67
C ALA A 90 7.54 12.63 6.65
N ALA A 91 7.22 12.56 5.35
CA ALA A 91 8.20 12.66 4.27
C ALA A 91 8.92 14.02 4.25
N GLN A 92 8.20 15.12 4.49
CA GLN A 92 8.77 16.46 4.58
C GLN A 92 9.74 16.59 5.77
N LEU A 93 9.30 16.14 6.96
CA LEU A 93 10.11 16.15 8.16
C LEU A 93 11.37 15.29 8.01
N LEU A 94 11.27 14.13 7.34
CA LEU A 94 12.41 13.25 7.11
C LEU A 94 13.42 13.90 6.16
N THR A 95 12.94 14.50 5.07
CA THR A 95 13.78 15.26 4.14
C THR A 95 14.54 16.37 4.87
N GLN A 96 13.86 17.16 5.71
CA GLN A 96 14.49 18.21 6.53
C GLN A 96 15.52 17.62 7.51
N ARG A 97 15.18 16.52 8.19
CA ARG A 97 16.08 15.87 9.15
C ARG A 97 17.36 15.37 8.48
N LEU A 98 17.24 14.68 7.35
CA LEU A 98 18.38 14.13 6.60
C LEU A 98 19.24 15.24 5.99
N ALA A 99 18.65 16.35 5.55
CA ALA A 99 19.40 17.49 5.02
C ALA A 99 20.25 18.20 6.09
N MET A 100 19.87 18.12 7.37
CA MET A 100 20.67 18.64 8.49
C MET A 100 21.80 17.72 8.93
N GLN A 101 21.86 16.47 8.44
CA GLN A 101 22.88 15.50 8.83
C GLN A 101 24.17 15.71 8.02
N ASP A 102 25.29 15.92 8.72
CA ASP A 102 26.62 15.92 8.11
C ASP A 102 27.01 14.48 7.70
N GLY A 103 26.72 14.11 6.45
CA GLY A 103 26.91 12.73 6.01
C GLY A 103 27.08 12.52 4.51
N GLY A 104 27.24 13.56 3.71
CA GLY A 104 27.41 13.43 2.25
C GLY A 104 26.16 12.94 1.50
N LEU A 105 25.02 12.81 2.17
CA LEU A 105 23.72 12.53 1.54
C LEU A 105 23.21 13.82 0.89
N LYS A 106 22.91 13.75 -0.40
CA LYS A 106 22.28 14.83 -1.16
C LYS A 106 20.87 14.42 -1.49
N ILE A 107 19.90 15.05 -0.83
CA ILE A 107 18.48 14.77 -1.07
C ILE A 107 18.04 15.51 -2.34
N GLU A 108 17.61 14.76 -3.33
CA GLU A 108 17.06 15.25 -4.59
C GLU A 108 15.52 15.15 -4.56
N PRO A 109 14.80 16.01 -5.28
CA PRO A 109 13.36 15.86 -5.46
C PRO A 109 13.01 14.50 -6.10
N PHE A 110 11.86 13.93 -5.75
CA PHE A 110 11.35 12.73 -6.40
C PHE A 110 10.63 13.10 -7.71
N ASP A 111 11.39 13.59 -8.68
CA ASP A 111 10.96 13.89 -10.04
C ASP A 111 11.83 13.12 -11.06
N ALA A 112 11.51 13.23 -12.35
CA ALA A 112 12.26 12.53 -13.39
C ALA A 112 13.79 12.78 -13.34
N GLN A 113 14.23 14.01 -13.01
CA GLN A 113 15.65 14.36 -12.96
C GLN A 113 16.33 13.82 -11.70
N GLY A 114 15.69 13.95 -10.54
CA GLY A 114 16.21 13.41 -9.29
C GLY A 114 16.31 11.90 -9.33
N VAL A 115 15.25 11.22 -9.80
CA VAL A 115 15.25 9.75 -9.93
C VAL A 115 16.28 9.27 -10.94
N GLN A 116 16.49 9.95 -12.07
CA GLN A 116 17.52 9.55 -13.04
C GLN A 116 18.94 9.51 -12.43
N HIS A 117 19.22 10.40 -11.47
CA HIS A 117 20.55 10.59 -10.90
C HIS A 117 20.75 9.94 -9.52
N ALA A 118 19.68 9.50 -8.87
CA ALA A 118 19.72 8.94 -7.53
C ALA A 118 20.49 7.62 -7.46
N ASP A 119 21.39 7.51 -6.50
CA ASP A 119 22.06 6.26 -6.14
C ASP A 119 21.17 5.41 -5.22
N TYR A 120 20.38 6.08 -4.38
CA TYR A 120 19.51 5.46 -3.38
C TYR A 120 18.08 5.99 -3.46
N VAL A 121 17.13 5.16 -3.07
CA VAL A 121 15.72 5.54 -2.88
C VAL A 121 15.30 5.27 -1.43
N ILE A 122 14.57 6.21 -0.85
CA ILE A 122 13.88 6.05 0.43
C ILE A 122 12.41 5.77 0.14
N ALA A 123 11.89 4.66 0.67
CA ALA A 123 10.47 4.35 0.69
C ALA A 123 10.01 4.30 2.16
N GLY A 124 8.79 4.77 2.45
CA GLY A 124 8.30 4.83 3.81
C GLY A 124 6.79 4.73 3.92
N THR A 125 6.33 4.12 5.01
CA THR A 125 4.90 3.88 5.25
C THR A 125 4.50 4.26 6.66
N LEU A 126 3.27 4.74 6.80
CA LEU A 126 2.53 4.74 8.07
C LEU A 126 1.52 3.60 8.06
N ALA A 127 1.35 2.93 9.20
CA ALA A 127 0.34 1.90 9.34
C ALA A 127 -0.05 1.69 10.79
N ARG A 128 -1.33 1.41 11.03
CA ARG A 128 -1.78 0.88 12.32
C ARG A 128 -1.47 -0.63 12.39
N PRO A 129 -0.85 -1.16 13.44
CA PRO A 129 -0.54 -2.59 13.52
C PRO A 129 -1.78 -3.48 13.36
N ASP A 130 -1.58 -4.64 12.71
CA ASP A 130 -2.59 -5.68 12.62
C ASP A 130 -3.10 -6.07 14.02
N GLY A 131 -4.41 -6.28 14.16
CA GLY A 131 -5.03 -6.62 15.46
C GLY A 131 -5.42 -5.42 16.33
N GLY A 132 -5.30 -4.18 15.84
CA GLY A 132 -5.91 -3.01 16.48
C GLY A 132 -5.04 -2.35 17.54
N GLY A 133 -3.72 -2.33 17.35
CA GLY A 133 -2.82 -1.53 18.18
C GLY A 133 -3.20 -0.05 18.20
N ALA A 134 -3.10 0.59 19.36
CA ALA A 134 -3.51 1.98 19.53
C ALA A 134 -2.61 2.99 18.78
N ASP A 135 -1.36 2.65 18.49
CA ASP A 135 -0.37 3.55 17.91
C ASP A 135 0.03 3.13 16.50
N TYR A 136 0.35 4.09 15.64
CA TYR A 136 0.86 3.84 14.30
C TYR A 136 2.35 3.48 14.33
N VAL A 137 2.78 2.75 13.31
CA VAL A 137 4.19 2.45 13.02
C VAL A 137 4.57 3.19 11.75
N LEU A 138 5.56 4.07 11.88
CA LEU A 138 6.28 4.67 10.77
C LEU A 138 7.46 3.76 10.43
N SER A 139 7.51 3.26 9.20
CA SER A 139 8.63 2.44 8.69
C SER A 139 9.27 3.16 7.52
N ALA A 140 10.59 3.08 7.39
CA ALA A 140 11.28 3.54 6.20
C ALA A 140 12.56 2.75 5.95
N THR A 141 12.90 2.62 4.67
CA THR A 141 14.11 1.93 4.21
C THR A 141 14.92 2.82 3.29
N VAL A 142 16.21 2.52 3.18
CA VAL A 142 17.10 3.09 2.16
C VAL A 142 17.58 1.94 1.29
N THR A 143 17.27 2.01 0.00
CA THR A 143 17.61 0.96 -0.98
C THR A 143 18.65 1.47 -1.95
N GLU A 144 19.73 0.72 -2.14
CA GLU A 144 20.70 0.96 -3.22
C GLU A 144 20.13 0.49 -4.55
N ARG A 145 19.89 1.43 -5.47
CA ARG A 145 19.11 1.15 -6.70
C ARG A 145 19.81 0.17 -7.65
N ARG A 146 21.15 0.17 -7.69
CA ARG A 146 21.93 -0.68 -8.61
C ARG A 146 21.89 -2.16 -8.21
N THR A 147 21.95 -2.44 -6.91
CA THR A 147 22.01 -3.80 -6.37
C THR A 147 20.66 -4.29 -5.88
N ALA A 148 19.65 -3.41 -5.83
CA ALA A 148 18.34 -3.64 -5.22
C ALA A 148 18.44 -4.07 -3.74
N LEU A 149 19.53 -3.73 -3.05
CA LEU A 149 19.75 -4.10 -1.66
C LEU A 149 19.19 -3.04 -0.72
N VAL A 150 18.42 -3.45 0.27
CA VAL A 150 18.00 -2.60 1.39
C VAL A 150 19.19 -2.45 2.33
N ILE A 151 19.82 -1.28 2.34
CA ILE A 151 21.06 -1.03 3.08
C ILE A 151 20.83 -0.36 4.44
N ALA A 152 19.64 0.19 4.67
CA ALA A 152 19.19 0.67 5.97
C ALA A 152 17.69 0.47 6.13
N SER A 153 17.25 0.21 7.36
CA SER A 153 15.82 0.05 7.71
C SER A 153 15.60 0.55 9.13
N SER A 154 14.53 1.32 9.34
CA SER A 154 14.17 1.85 10.65
C SER A 154 12.65 1.87 10.82
N THR A 155 12.22 1.73 12.08
CA THR A 155 10.82 1.87 12.48
C THR A 155 10.69 2.75 13.71
N ALA A 156 9.63 3.55 13.79
CA ALA A 156 9.28 4.35 14.96
C ALA A 156 7.77 4.29 15.24
N ARG A 157 7.38 4.37 16.52
CA ARG A 157 5.97 4.41 16.92
C ARG A 157 5.47 5.84 17.04
N VAL A 158 4.27 6.10 16.52
CA VAL A 158 3.59 7.40 16.52
C VAL A 158 2.24 7.24 17.21
N ALA A 159 1.93 8.12 18.16
CA ALA A 159 0.64 8.08 18.85
C ALA A 159 -0.51 8.31 17.85
N ALA A 160 -1.62 7.57 17.94
CA ALA A 160 -2.72 7.74 16.98
C ALA A 160 -3.36 9.14 16.96
N ALA A 161 -3.33 9.86 18.10
CA ALA A 161 -3.82 11.23 18.18
C ALA A 161 -3.03 12.22 17.29
N GLU A 162 -1.82 11.85 16.87
CA GLU A 162 -0.93 12.65 16.02
C GLU A 162 -1.13 12.36 14.53
N ILE A 163 -2.01 11.41 14.19
CA ILE A 163 -2.22 10.94 12.83
C ILE A 163 -3.47 11.57 12.23
N ASP A 164 -3.24 12.40 11.22
CA ASP A 164 -4.24 12.84 10.27
C ASP A 164 -4.24 11.89 9.04
N ALA A 165 -5.23 11.00 9.03
CA ALA A 165 -5.45 10.04 7.97
C ALA A 165 -6.22 10.62 6.77
N ALA A 166 -6.50 11.93 6.73
CA ALA A 166 -7.14 12.55 5.58
C ALA A 166 -6.29 12.36 4.30
N PRO A 167 -6.86 11.85 3.20
CA PRO A 167 -6.14 11.71 1.95
C PRO A 167 -5.81 13.07 1.32
N THR A 168 -4.73 13.15 0.53
CA THR A 168 -4.50 14.34 -0.32
C THR A 168 -5.60 14.47 -1.39
N ALA A 169 -5.70 15.64 -2.04
CA ALA A 169 -6.82 15.95 -2.95
C ALA A 169 -6.97 14.92 -4.07
N TYR A 170 -5.86 14.49 -4.68
CA TYR A 170 -5.82 13.43 -5.67
C TYR A 170 -6.46 12.13 -5.16
N PHE A 171 -6.07 11.67 -3.96
CA PHE A 171 -6.61 10.43 -3.38
C PHE A 171 -8.05 10.60 -2.89
N ALA A 172 -8.41 11.79 -2.40
CA ALA A 172 -9.76 12.12 -1.98
C ALA A 172 -10.76 12.03 -3.15
N ASP A 173 -10.37 12.55 -4.33
CA ASP A 173 -11.19 12.58 -5.54
C ASP A 173 -11.17 11.26 -6.34
N SER A 174 -10.16 10.40 -6.10
CA SER A 174 -9.99 9.14 -6.84
C SER A 174 -11.17 8.18 -6.64
N PRO A 175 -11.72 7.60 -7.74
CA PRO A 175 -12.92 6.77 -7.70
C PRO A 175 -12.65 5.34 -7.21
N SER A 176 -11.40 4.89 -7.31
CA SER A 176 -10.96 3.56 -6.88
C SER A 176 -9.78 3.62 -5.91
N LEU A 177 -9.63 2.59 -5.09
CA LEU A 177 -8.45 2.41 -4.24
C LEU A 177 -7.23 2.04 -5.10
N VAL A 178 -6.06 2.56 -4.71
CA VAL A 178 -4.78 2.21 -5.33
C VAL A 178 -4.16 1.08 -4.53
N SER A 179 -4.47 -0.16 -4.90
CA SER A 179 -3.91 -1.37 -4.26
C SER A 179 -3.35 -2.35 -5.30
N ASP A 180 -2.71 -1.81 -6.34
CA ASP A 180 -2.07 -2.60 -7.39
C ASP A 180 -0.73 -3.24 -6.95
N ARG A 181 -0.18 -4.11 -7.81
CA ARG A 181 1.07 -4.85 -7.55
C ARG A 181 2.26 -3.95 -7.25
N LEU A 182 2.34 -2.77 -7.86
CA LEU A 182 3.47 -1.85 -7.67
C LEU A 182 3.35 -1.13 -6.34
N THR A 183 2.14 -0.76 -5.93
CA THR A 183 1.87 -0.24 -4.58
C THR A 183 2.21 -1.26 -3.50
N GLN A 184 1.87 -2.54 -3.71
CA GLN A 184 2.28 -3.61 -2.78
C GLN A 184 3.80 -3.80 -2.76
N GLY A 185 4.48 -3.70 -3.91
CA GLY A 185 5.94 -3.75 -4.00
C GLY A 185 6.64 -2.60 -3.25
N TYR A 186 6.07 -1.39 -3.33
CA TYR A 186 6.48 -0.24 -2.52
C TYR A 186 6.36 -0.55 -1.03
N ILE A 187 5.18 -1.00 -0.58
CA ILE A 187 4.89 -1.27 0.85
C ILE A 187 5.84 -2.35 1.39
N GLN A 188 6.07 -3.40 0.62
CA GLN A 188 7.02 -4.46 0.97
C GLN A 188 8.43 -3.90 1.10
N THR A 189 8.88 -3.09 0.15
CA THR A 189 10.21 -2.46 0.18
C THR A 189 10.37 -1.50 1.37
N ALA A 190 9.34 -0.71 1.70
CA ALA A 190 9.35 0.24 2.82
C ALA A 190 9.38 -0.42 4.21
N ARG A 191 9.12 -1.73 4.27
CA ARG A 191 9.10 -2.54 5.51
C ARG A 191 10.16 -3.65 5.52
N ALA A 192 10.96 -3.73 4.46
CA ALA A 192 11.93 -4.79 4.26
C ALA A 192 13.10 -4.67 5.28
N PRO A 193 13.54 -5.77 5.91
CA PRO A 193 14.70 -5.73 6.80
C PRO A 193 15.98 -5.31 6.08
N GLN A 194 16.91 -4.69 6.81
CA GLN A 194 18.25 -4.41 6.31
C GLN A 194 18.93 -5.71 5.82
N GLY A 195 19.59 -5.65 4.66
CA GLY A 195 20.26 -6.77 4.01
C GLY A 195 19.38 -7.61 3.09
N SER A 196 18.07 -7.34 3.03
CA SER A 196 17.15 -8.00 2.11
C SER A 196 17.09 -7.31 0.74
N ALA A 197 16.55 -8.01 -0.26
CA ALA A 197 16.28 -7.43 -1.57
C ALA A 197 14.98 -6.61 -1.54
N ALA A 198 15.00 -5.44 -2.17
CA ALA A 198 13.80 -4.66 -2.46
C ALA A 198 12.97 -5.29 -3.58
N ASP A 199 11.72 -4.86 -3.72
CA ASP A 199 10.84 -5.35 -4.77
C ASP A 199 11.32 -4.89 -6.16
N GLY A 200 11.71 -5.85 -6.99
CA GLY A 200 12.26 -5.60 -8.32
C GLY A 200 11.32 -4.82 -9.25
N PRO A 201 10.06 -5.24 -9.43
CA PRO A 201 9.08 -4.50 -10.24
C PRO A 201 8.88 -3.04 -9.78
N TYR A 202 8.77 -2.81 -8.47
CA TYR A 202 8.71 -1.45 -7.92
C TYR A 202 9.96 -0.63 -8.29
N LEU A 203 11.17 -1.13 -8.04
CA LEU A 203 12.40 -0.40 -8.36
C LEU A 203 12.56 -0.10 -9.85
N ALA A 204 12.16 -1.04 -10.72
CA ALA A 204 12.19 -0.86 -12.16
C ALA A 204 11.20 0.22 -12.65
N SER A 205 10.15 0.49 -11.87
CA SER A 205 9.10 1.47 -12.19
C SER A 205 9.37 2.90 -11.69
N LEU A 206 10.52 3.15 -11.02
CA LEU A 206 10.78 4.43 -10.35
C LEU A 206 10.71 5.65 -11.28
N ASP A 207 11.16 5.54 -12.53
CA ASP A 207 11.07 6.64 -13.49
C ASP A 207 9.60 7.02 -13.78
N THR A 208 8.72 6.02 -13.85
CA THR A 208 7.27 6.22 -14.00
C THR A 208 6.65 6.75 -12.72
N ALA A 209 7.08 6.22 -11.56
CA ALA A 209 6.62 6.70 -10.26
C ALA A 209 6.95 8.19 -10.05
N ALA A 210 8.13 8.64 -10.51
CA ALA A 210 8.52 10.05 -10.46
C ALA A 210 7.59 10.93 -11.31
N LEU A 211 7.30 10.52 -12.54
CA LEU A 211 6.36 11.23 -13.42
C LEU A 211 4.95 11.26 -12.84
N ILE A 212 4.48 10.15 -12.24
CA ILE A 212 3.20 10.08 -11.54
C ILE A 212 3.19 11.02 -10.33
N ASN A 213 4.29 11.10 -9.58
CA ASN A 213 4.41 12.02 -8.46
C ASN A 213 4.32 13.49 -8.94
N GLU A 214 5.03 13.87 -10.00
CA GLU A 214 4.92 15.22 -10.58
C GLU A 214 3.48 15.52 -11.05
N ALA A 215 2.80 14.56 -11.67
CA ALA A 215 1.40 14.68 -12.07
C ALA A 215 0.47 14.88 -10.86
N THR A 216 0.70 14.09 -9.80
CA THR A 216 -0.07 14.14 -8.54
C THR A 216 0.11 15.49 -7.85
N GLN A 217 1.35 15.98 -7.75
CA GLN A 217 1.65 17.30 -7.18
C GLN A 217 1.01 18.43 -7.99
N ALA A 218 1.01 18.34 -9.32
CA ALA A 218 0.31 19.31 -10.17
C ALA A 218 -1.21 19.27 -9.93
N TYR A 219 -1.80 18.09 -9.75
CA TYR A 219 -3.22 17.94 -9.43
C TYR A 219 -3.58 18.56 -8.08
N ASP A 220 -2.82 18.20 -7.04
CA ASP A 220 -3.04 18.69 -5.67
C ASP A 220 -2.85 20.21 -5.56
N ALA A 221 -2.02 20.80 -6.44
CA ALA A 221 -1.84 22.24 -6.55
C ALA A 221 -2.87 22.95 -7.47
N GLY A 222 -3.90 22.25 -7.94
CA GLY A 222 -4.94 22.81 -8.82
C GLY A 222 -4.53 23.03 -10.28
N ARG A 223 -3.32 22.61 -10.68
CA ARG A 223 -2.82 22.71 -12.06
C ARG A 223 -3.29 21.52 -12.89
N HIS A 224 -4.61 21.35 -13.04
CA HIS A 224 -5.21 20.15 -13.61
C HIS A 224 -4.83 19.88 -15.07
N ALA A 225 -4.56 20.91 -15.89
CA ALA A 225 -4.10 20.72 -17.27
C ALA A 225 -2.65 20.19 -17.36
N ASP A 226 -1.76 20.66 -16.49
CA ASP A 226 -0.38 20.16 -16.35
C ASP A 226 -0.38 18.71 -15.82
N ALA A 227 -1.18 18.46 -14.78
CA ALA A 227 -1.40 17.11 -14.26
C ALA A 227 -1.90 16.15 -15.34
N LEU A 228 -2.88 16.58 -16.15
CA LEU A 228 -3.43 15.77 -17.25
C LEU A 228 -2.34 15.36 -18.24
N ALA A 229 -1.52 16.32 -18.71
CA ALA A 229 -0.45 16.04 -19.66
C ALA A 229 0.56 15.02 -19.11
N ARG A 230 0.91 15.13 -17.83
CA ARG A 230 1.84 14.21 -17.16
C ARG A 230 1.25 12.81 -16.95
N TYR A 231 -0.01 12.72 -16.55
CA TYR A 231 -0.70 11.42 -16.47
C TYR A 231 -0.86 10.77 -17.84
N GLN A 232 -1.13 11.55 -18.89
CA GLN A 232 -1.17 11.02 -20.26
C GLN A 232 0.19 10.47 -20.69
N ALA A 233 1.28 11.19 -20.38
CA ALA A 233 2.63 10.71 -20.63
C ALA A 233 2.95 9.42 -19.84
N ALA A 234 2.54 9.34 -18.57
CA ALA A 234 2.67 8.12 -17.78
C ALA A 234 1.87 6.95 -18.39
N ALA A 235 0.65 7.20 -18.85
CA ALA A 235 -0.21 6.18 -19.47
C ALA A 235 0.34 5.63 -20.80
N GLN A 236 1.26 6.33 -21.47
CA GLN A 236 1.94 5.79 -22.66
C GLN A 236 3.05 4.80 -22.33
N ARG A 237 3.45 4.69 -21.06
CA ARG A 237 4.51 3.78 -20.64
C ARG A 237 3.94 2.40 -20.31
N PRO A 238 4.65 1.29 -20.65
CA PRO A 238 4.18 -0.06 -20.32
C PRO A 238 3.99 -0.27 -18.82
N ASP A 239 4.93 0.23 -18.02
CA ASP A 239 4.88 0.22 -16.57
C ASP A 239 3.97 1.32 -15.99
N GLY A 240 3.37 2.17 -16.83
CA GLY A 240 2.37 3.18 -16.45
C GLY A 240 0.92 2.71 -16.56
N GLN A 241 0.67 1.46 -16.97
CA GLN A 241 -0.64 0.83 -16.96
C GLN A 241 -1.05 0.46 -15.52
N GLN A 242 -1.26 1.49 -14.68
CA GLN A 242 -1.53 1.35 -13.25
C GLN A 242 -2.80 2.11 -12.85
N LEU A 243 -3.50 1.65 -11.81
CA LEU A 243 -4.73 2.29 -11.32
C LEU A 243 -4.49 3.77 -10.94
N ARG A 244 -3.33 4.08 -10.37
CA ARG A 244 -2.95 5.46 -10.00
C ARG A 244 -2.88 6.40 -11.20
N VAL A 245 -2.49 5.92 -12.38
CA VAL A 245 -2.44 6.77 -13.58
C VAL A 245 -3.85 7.07 -14.06
N PHE A 246 -4.71 6.07 -14.16
CA PHE A 246 -6.06 6.24 -14.69
C PHE A 246 -7.01 6.94 -13.72
N ASN A 247 -6.83 6.78 -12.41
CA ASN A 247 -7.46 7.64 -11.40
C ASN A 247 -7.09 9.12 -11.64
N GLY A 248 -5.82 9.41 -11.94
CA GLY A 248 -5.37 10.76 -12.29
C GLY A 248 -5.99 11.31 -13.56
N LEU A 249 -6.06 10.51 -14.62
CA LEU A 249 -6.74 10.90 -15.85
C LEU A 249 -8.23 11.18 -15.61
N TYR A 250 -8.92 10.30 -14.88
CA TYR A 250 -10.33 10.48 -14.51
C TYR A 250 -10.54 11.80 -13.76
N ASN A 251 -9.74 12.03 -12.72
CA ASN A 251 -9.81 13.22 -11.89
C ASN A 251 -9.55 14.50 -12.70
N CYS A 252 -8.49 14.52 -13.50
CA CYS A 252 -8.13 15.68 -14.32
C CYS A 252 -9.21 16.00 -15.36
N HIS A 253 -9.70 14.99 -16.09
CA HIS A 253 -10.79 15.16 -17.05
C HIS A 253 -12.06 15.68 -16.37
N GLY A 254 -12.39 15.17 -15.17
CA GLY A 254 -13.49 15.65 -14.36
C GLY A 254 -13.37 17.14 -14.00
N LYS A 255 -12.21 17.57 -13.47
CA LYS A 255 -11.97 18.98 -13.11
C LYS A 255 -11.96 19.92 -14.32
N LEU A 256 -11.63 19.40 -15.51
CA LEU A 256 -11.63 20.15 -16.77
C LEU A 256 -12.98 20.10 -17.52
N GLY A 257 -14.01 19.46 -16.96
CA GLY A 257 -15.34 19.34 -17.60
C GLY A 257 -15.38 18.40 -18.80
N GLN A 258 -14.38 17.54 -18.97
CA GLN A 258 -14.21 16.62 -20.08
C GLN A 258 -14.87 15.26 -19.79
N THR A 259 -16.20 15.26 -19.70
CA THR A 259 -16.98 14.11 -19.19
C THR A 259 -16.76 12.82 -19.97
N GLN A 260 -16.67 12.88 -21.31
CA GLN A 260 -16.47 11.68 -22.13
C GLN A 260 -15.10 11.04 -21.88
N GLN A 261 -14.07 11.86 -21.76
CA GLN A 261 -12.70 11.41 -21.49
C GLN A 261 -12.57 10.90 -20.05
N ALA A 262 -13.26 11.53 -19.09
CA ALA A 262 -13.34 11.02 -17.72
C ALA A 262 -13.99 9.62 -17.72
N GLU A 263 -15.12 9.43 -18.40
CA GLU A 263 -15.75 8.11 -18.49
C GLU A 263 -14.85 7.07 -19.16
N ALA A 264 -14.11 7.44 -20.20
CA ALA A 264 -13.13 6.55 -20.84
C ALA A 264 -11.98 6.17 -19.90
N ALA A 265 -11.45 7.13 -19.13
CA ALA A 265 -10.45 6.85 -18.09
C ALA A 265 -11.02 5.93 -17.00
N PHE A 266 -12.28 6.11 -16.61
CA PHE A 266 -12.95 5.21 -15.67
C PHE A 266 -13.11 3.79 -16.22
N ALA A 267 -13.44 3.62 -17.50
CA ALA A 267 -13.48 2.31 -18.13
C ALA A 267 -12.11 1.60 -18.04
N GLN A 268 -11.00 2.33 -18.21
CA GLN A 268 -9.65 1.77 -18.02
C GLN A 268 -9.38 1.37 -16.56
N ILE A 269 -9.82 2.16 -15.58
CA ILE A 269 -9.75 1.78 -14.15
C ILE A 269 -10.44 0.44 -13.91
N VAL A 270 -11.65 0.28 -14.46
CA VAL A 270 -12.43 -0.96 -14.33
C VAL A 270 -11.71 -2.10 -15.03
N ALA A 271 -11.28 -1.94 -16.28
CA ALA A 271 -10.60 -2.98 -17.04
C ALA A 271 -9.33 -3.49 -16.33
N LEU A 272 -8.47 -2.58 -15.86
CA LEU A 272 -7.27 -2.93 -15.09
C LEU A 272 -7.62 -3.57 -13.73
N GLY A 273 -8.60 -3.00 -13.02
CA GLY A 273 -9.03 -3.51 -11.72
C GLY A 273 -9.59 -4.93 -11.82
N LEU A 274 -10.38 -5.23 -12.85
CA LEU A 274 -10.89 -6.58 -13.09
C LEU A 274 -9.77 -7.53 -13.53
N ALA A 275 -8.90 -7.11 -14.46
CA ALA A 275 -7.80 -7.95 -14.93
C ALA A 275 -6.80 -8.35 -13.83
N THR A 276 -6.77 -7.59 -12.72
CA THR A 276 -5.85 -7.81 -11.60
C THR A 276 -6.56 -8.22 -10.30
N ASP A 277 -7.87 -8.47 -10.31
CA ASP A 277 -8.68 -8.77 -9.11
C ASP A 277 -8.53 -7.72 -7.98
N ASN A 278 -8.45 -6.44 -8.36
CA ASN A 278 -8.21 -5.32 -7.44
C ASN A 278 -9.19 -4.16 -7.64
N LEU A 279 -10.37 -4.40 -8.23
CA LEU A 279 -11.37 -3.34 -8.42
C LEU A 279 -12.14 -3.06 -7.13
N ALA A 280 -11.79 -1.96 -6.45
CA ALA A 280 -12.53 -1.44 -5.31
C ALA A 280 -12.98 0.00 -5.57
N VAL A 281 -14.29 0.18 -5.75
CA VAL A 281 -14.89 1.48 -6.13
C VAL A 281 -15.61 2.11 -4.94
N ARG A 282 -15.44 3.42 -4.80
CA ARG A 282 -16.03 4.20 -3.70
C ARG A 282 -17.48 4.57 -4.02
N LEU A 283 -18.40 3.65 -3.77
CA LEU A 283 -19.84 3.90 -3.82
C LEU A 283 -20.36 4.25 -2.43
N LEU A 284 -20.54 5.54 -2.16
CA LEU A 284 -21.07 6.01 -0.88
C LEU A 284 -22.59 5.84 -0.79
N PHE A 285 -23.04 5.34 0.35
CA PHE A 285 -24.43 5.12 0.72
C PHE A 285 -24.83 6.00 1.90
N ASN A 286 -26.12 6.37 1.98
CA ASN A 286 -26.65 7.02 3.17
C ASN A 286 -26.55 6.06 4.39
N PRO A 287 -26.34 6.59 5.62
CA PRO A 287 -26.22 5.75 6.81
C PRO A 287 -27.43 4.85 7.01
N GLY A 288 -27.21 3.57 7.29
CA GLY A 288 -28.29 2.60 7.53
C GLY A 288 -29.13 2.19 6.31
N THR A 289 -28.86 2.69 5.09
CA THR A 289 -29.67 2.39 3.90
C THR A 289 -28.86 1.78 2.75
N THR A 290 -29.58 1.29 1.74
CA THR A 290 -29.04 0.89 0.43
C THR A 290 -29.10 1.99 -0.62
N GLU A 291 -29.55 3.19 -0.25
CA GLU A 291 -29.62 4.33 -1.15
C GLU A 291 -28.25 5.01 -1.24
N PHE A 292 -27.85 5.39 -2.46
CA PHE A 292 -26.64 6.16 -2.65
C PHE A 292 -26.71 7.52 -1.94
N TRP A 293 -25.53 8.06 -1.65
CA TRP A 293 -25.37 9.33 -0.97
C TRP A 293 -26.22 10.43 -1.61
N ARG A 294 -26.99 11.13 -0.78
CA ARG A 294 -27.99 12.12 -1.21
C ARG A 294 -27.40 13.31 -1.98
N GLU A 295 -26.14 13.66 -1.73
CA GLU A 295 -25.51 14.78 -2.41
C GLU A 295 -25.17 14.39 -3.85
N ARG A 296 -25.85 15.04 -4.80
CA ARG A 296 -25.70 14.81 -6.23
C ARG A 296 -24.28 15.07 -6.73
N ALA A 297 -23.54 15.99 -6.10
CA ALA A 297 -22.14 16.25 -6.43
C ALA A 297 -21.26 15.00 -6.28
N VAL A 298 -21.65 14.06 -5.40
CA VAL A 298 -20.97 12.79 -5.18
C VAL A 298 -21.60 11.68 -6.03
N SER A 299 -22.93 11.52 -5.98
CA SER A 299 -23.59 10.34 -6.55
C SER A 299 -23.97 10.45 -8.03
N ALA A 300 -23.87 11.63 -8.65
CA ALA A 300 -24.28 11.81 -10.06
C ALA A 300 -23.43 11.00 -11.06
N VAL A 301 -22.19 10.63 -10.69
CA VAL A 301 -21.29 9.84 -11.55
C VAL A 301 -21.56 8.33 -11.49
N TYR A 302 -22.22 7.84 -10.44
CA TYR A 302 -22.39 6.41 -10.19
C TYR A 302 -23.13 5.66 -11.32
N PRO A 303 -24.17 6.20 -11.98
CA PRO A 303 -24.79 5.51 -13.10
C PRO A 303 -23.82 5.25 -14.27
N ALA A 304 -22.92 6.20 -14.56
CA ALA A 304 -21.90 6.01 -15.58
C ALA A 304 -20.87 4.96 -15.13
N TRP A 305 -20.46 5.00 -13.86
CA TRP A 305 -19.54 4.01 -13.30
C TRP A 305 -20.11 2.60 -13.36
N LEU A 306 -21.34 2.40 -12.90
CA LEU A 306 -22.02 1.09 -12.89
C LEU A 306 -22.21 0.56 -14.32
N ARG A 307 -22.53 1.43 -15.27
CA ARG A 307 -22.57 1.06 -16.69
C ARG A 307 -21.21 0.57 -17.20
N GLN A 308 -20.13 1.27 -16.90
CA GLN A 308 -18.78 0.86 -17.32
C GLN A 308 -18.34 -0.44 -16.64
N ILE A 309 -18.59 -0.60 -15.34
CA ILE A 309 -18.36 -1.85 -14.61
C ILE A 309 -19.07 -3.01 -15.29
N ALA A 310 -20.36 -2.86 -15.59
CA ALA A 310 -21.14 -3.89 -16.26
C ALA A 310 -20.57 -4.25 -17.64
N ARG A 311 -20.27 -3.24 -18.47
CA ARG A 311 -19.73 -3.40 -19.83
C ARG A 311 -18.38 -4.11 -19.85
N GLU A 312 -17.43 -3.66 -19.04
CA GLU A 312 -16.10 -4.25 -18.96
C GLU A 312 -16.14 -5.67 -18.37
N THR A 313 -17.07 -5.93 -17.45
CA THR A 313 -17.31 -7.29 -16.93
C THR A 313 -17.80 -8.22 -18.04
N VAL A 314 -18.74 -7.77 -18.88
CA VAL A 314 -19.20 -8.55 -20.04
C VAL A 314 -18.08 -8.75 -21.05
N ALA A 315 -17.39 -7.67 -21.44
CA ALA A 315 -16.33 -7.69 -22.46
C ALA A 315 -15.16 -8.60 -22.08
N GLY A 316 -14.75 -8.57 -20.80
CA GLY A 316 -13.66 -9.42 -20.29
C GLY A 316 -14.09 -10.83 -19.88
N ALA A 317 -15.36 -11.22 -20.10
CA ALA A 317 -15.90 -12.52 -19.71
C ALA A 317 -15.73 -12.88 -18.21
N TYR A 318 -15.63 -11.88 -17.32
CA TYR A 318 -15.43 -12.08 -15.89
C TYR A 318 -16.69 -12.57 -15.16
N CYS A 319 -16.51 -13.38 -14.12
CA CYS A 319 -17.53 -13.58 -13.08
C CYS A 319 -17.09 -12.86 -11.82
N LEU A 320 -18.04 -12.25 -11.11
CA LEU A 320 -17.75 -11.35 -9.99
C LEU A 320 -18.42 -11.82 -8.70
N THR A 321 -17.77 -11.52 -7.58
CA THR A 321 -18.40 -11.33 -6.28
C THR A 321 -18.43 -9.83 -5.97
N VAL A 322 -19.62 -9.26 -5.86
CA VAL A 322 -19.81 -7.89 -5.38
C VAL A 322 -19.79 -7.94 -3.85
N VAL A 323 -18.79 -7.31 -3.23
CA VAL A 323 -18.60 -7.31 -1.78
C VAL A 323 -18.93 -5.94 -1.22
N GLY A 324 -19.93 -5.88 -0.35
CA GLY A 324 -20.29 -4.66 0.37
C GLY A 324 -19.51 -4.52 1.68
N HIS A 325 -19.19 -3.27 2.04
CA HIS A 325 -18.54 -2.90 3.29
C HIS A 325 -19.32 -1.80 4.03
N THR A 326 -19.16 -1.74 5.35
CA THR A 326 -19.70 -0.69 6.22
C THR A 326 -18.60 -0.16 7.12
N SER A 327 -18.77 1.04 7.67
CA SER A 327 -17.96 1.51 8.79
C SER A 327 -18.18 0.67 10.04
N ARG A 328 -17.32 0.89 11.05
CA ARG A 328 -17.36 0.22 12.35
C ARG A 328 -18.56 0.61 13.23
N THR A 329 -19.31 1.65 12.86
CA THR A 329 -20.43 2.15 13.68
C THR A 329 -21.60 1.17 13.69
N GLY A 330 -22.15 0.91 14.88
CA GLY A 330 -23.30 0.02 15.07
C GLY A 330 -22.91 -1.44 15.33
N SER A 331 -23.92 -2.32 15.46
CA SER A 331 -23.67 -3.73 15.77
C SER A 331 -23.16 -4.50 14.56
N GLU A 332 -22.32 -5.51 14.80
CA GLU A 332 -21.75 -6.35 13.73
C GLU A 332 -22.84 -7.01 12.88
N THR A 333 -23.84 -7.66 13.50
CA THR A 333 -24.93 -8.33 12.77
C THR A 333 -25.74 -7.36 11.88
N VAL A 334 -25.93 -6.11 12.31
CA VAL A 334 -26.60 -5.09 11.48
C VAL A 334 -25.73 -4.72 10.29
N ASN A 335 -24.43 -4.51 10.53
CA ASN A 335 -23.46 -4.16 9.51
C ASN A 335 -23.25 -5.26 8.46
N GLU A 336 -23.21 -6.53 8.88
CA GLU A 336 -23.19 -7.67 7.96
C GLU A 336 -24.41 -7.65 7.02
N ARG A 337 -25.62 -7.57 7.58
CA ARG A 337 -26.86 -7.55 6.79
C ARG A 337 -26.93 -6.34 5.85
N LEU A 338 -26.54 -5.16 6.34
CA LEU A 338 -26.54 -3.92 5.56
C LEU A 338 -25.54 -3.98 4.40
N SER A 339 -24.32 -4.44 4.67
CA SER A 339 -23.28 -4.58 3.65
C SER A 339 -23.71 -5.54 2.54
N GLN A 340 -24.31 -6.68 2.89
CA GLN A 340 -24.85 -7.63 1.92
C GLN A 340 -26.04 -7.06 1.12
N ALA A 341 -26.91 -6.28 1.77
CA ALA A 341 -28.03 -5.60 1.09
C ALA A 341 -27.54 -4.57 0.07
N ARG A 342 -26.49 -3.81 0.39
CA ARG A 342 -25.85 -2.87 -0.54
C ARG A 342 -25.21 -3.59 -1.73
N ALA A 343 -24.52 -4.69 -1.49
CA ALA A 343 -23.97 -5.53 -2.55
C ALA A 343 -25.07 -6.06 -3.50
N ARG A 344 -26.21 -6.52 -2.95
CA ARG A 344 -27.39 -6.89 -3.73
C ARG A 344 -27.93 -5.73 -4.57
N ALA A 345 -28.09 -4.55 -3.98
CA ALA A 345 -28.57 -3.37 -4.71
C ALA A 345 -27.64 -3.02 -5.89
N VAL A 346 -26.32 -3.07 -5.68
CA VAL A 346 -25.34 -2.84 -6.76
C VAL A 346 -25.44 -3.91 -7.84
N ARG A 347 -25.57 -5.20 -7.48
CA ARG A 347 -25.80 -6.28 -8.45
C ARG A 347 -27.02 -6.00 -9.32
N GLU A 348 -28.16 -5.62 -8.76
CA GLU A 348 -29.36 -5.33 -9.54
C GLU A 348 -29.14 -4.16 -10.52
N LEU A 349 -28.39 -3.14 -10.12
CA LEU A 349 -28.02 -2.03 -11.01
C LEU A 349 -27.11 -2.48 -12.15
N LEU A 350 -26.14 -3.37 -11.89
CA LEU A 350 -25.30 -3.95 -12.95
C LEU A 350 -26.15 -4.78 -13.94
N LEU A 351 -27.09 -5.59 -13.45
CA LEU A 351 -28.00 -6.40 -14.28
C LEU A 351 -28.95 -5.54 -15.12
N ALA A 352 -29.34 -4.37 -14.61
CA ALA A 352 -30.15 -3.40 -15.35
C ALA A 352 -29.39 -2.81 -16.55
N HIS A 353 -28.06 -2.69 -16.46
CA HIS A 353 -27.22 -2.28 -17.57
C HIS A 353 -26.90 -3.43 -18.53
N GLU A 354 -26.53 -4.60 -18.00
CA GLU A 354 -26.12 -5.75 -18.80
C GLU A 354 -26.76 -7.04 -18.29
N ARG A 355 -27.89 -7.43 -18.91
CA ARG A 355 -28.64 -8.65 -18.54
C ARG A 355 -27.82 -9.94 -18.69
N ALA A 356 -26.81 -9.95 -19.55
CA ALA A 356 -25.89 -11.08 -19.74
C ALA A 356 -25.07 -11.42 -18.49
N LEU A 357 -25.05 -10.54 -17.49
CA LEU A 357 -24.41 -10.78 -16.19
C LEU A 357 -25.29 -11.64 -15.26
N ALA A 358 -26.51 -11.99 -15.66
CA ALA A 358 -27.36 -12.92 -14.93
C ALA A 358 -26.64 -14.27 -14.76
N GLY A 359 -26.46 -14.70 -13.50
CA GLY A 359 -25.69 -15.92 -13.16
C GLY A 359 -24.17 -15.71 -13.03
N ARG A 360 -23.62 -14.59 -13.49
CA ARG A 360 -22.17 -14.28 -13.39
C ARG A 360 -21.80 -13.45 -12.16
N ILE A 361 -22.79 -12.88 -11.47
CA ILE A 361 -22.58 -12.03 -10.28
C ILE A 361 -23.15 -12.70 -9.03
N GLU A 362 -22.26 -12.92 -8.06
CA GLU A 362 -22.55 -13.26 -6.66
C GLU A 362 -22.41 -12.02 -5.77
N VAL A 363 -22.92 -12.11 -4.54
CA VAL A 363 -22.90 -11.02 -3.55
C VAL A 363 -22.38 -11.53 -2.22
N ASP A 364 -21.56 -10.72 -1.56
CA ASP A 364 -21.07 -10.95 -0.21
C ASP A 364 -21.15 -9.66 0.63
N GLY A 365 -21.25 -9.81 1.94
CA GLY A 365 -21.30 -8.71 2.90
C GLY A 365 -20.28 -8.90 4.01
N ARG A 366 -19.31 -7.99 4.11
CA ARG A 366 -18.22 -8.10 5.09
C ARG A 366 -18.42 -7.24 6.33
N GLY A 367 -19.49 -6.44 6.38
CA GLY A 367 -19.69 -5.46 7.44
C GLY A 367 -18.45 -4.58 7.59
N TRP A 368 -17.92 -4.49 8.81
CA TRP A 368 -16.69 -3.74 9.12
C TRP A 368 -15.42 -4.60 9.24
N ARG A 369 -15.51 -5.92 9.00
CA ARG A 369 -14.37 -6.84 9.21
C ARG A 369 -13.15 -6.52 8.35
N GLU A 370 -13.37 -5.90 7.20
CA GLU A 370 -12.35 -5.50 6.22
C GLU A 370 -12.28 -3.97 6.09
N ASN A 371 -12.47 -3.24 7.22
CA ASN A 371 -12.22 -1.80 7.27
C ASN A 371 -10.75 -1.47 7.03
N ILE A 372 -10.52 -0.46 6.21
CA ILE A 372 -9.22 0.08 5.84
C ILE A 372 -8.81 1.16 6.85
N ILE A 373 -9.75 2.04 7.23
CA ILE A 373 -9.49 3.14 8.17
C ILE A 373 -9.97 2.74 9.56
N GLY A 374 -11.23 2.34 9.67
CA GLY A 374 -11.84 1.81 10.88
C GLY A 374 -11.91 2.81 12.03
N SER A 375 -12.08 4.11 11.74
CA SER A 375 -12.22 5.14 12.78
C SER A 375 -13.63 5.16 13.40
N GLY A 376 -14.66 4.80 12.63
CA GLY A 376 -16.05 4.75 13.10
C GLY A 376 -16.68 6.13 13.27
N THR A 377 -16.17 7.14 12.55
CA THR A 377 -16.66 8.53 12.58
C THR A 377 -17.78 8.79 11.57
N ASP A 378 -17.99 7.88 10.61
CA ASP A 378 -19.02 7.96 9.57
C ASP A 378 -18.97 9.18 8.65
N ASP A 379 -17.89 9.97 8.69
CA ASP A 379 -17.69 11.11 7.82
C ASP A 379 -16.93 10.73 6.53
N THR A 380 -16.47 11.74 5.78
CA THR A 380 -15.74 11.54 4.52
C THR A 380 -14.39 10.87 4.70
N ARG A 381 -13.78 10.92 5.89
CA ARG A 381 -12.54 10.21 6.21
C ARG A 381 -12.78 8.71 6.10
N ASP A 382 -13.85 8.19 6.69
CA ASP A 382 -14.24 6.78 6.64
C ASP A 382 -14.90 6.35 5.30
N SER A 383 -14.82 7.17 4.26
CA SER A 383 -15.43 6.86 2.96
C SER A 383 -14.85 5.59 2.33
N LEU A 384 -13.60 5.21 2.63
CA LEU A 384 -13.00 3.96 2.16
C LEU A 384 -13.57 2.72 2.84
N ASP A 385 -14.13 2.87 4.05
CA ASP A 385 -14.79 1.77 4.75
C ASP A 385 -16.22 1.53 4.24
N ARG A 386 -16.81 2.53 3.59
CA ARG A 386 -18.14 2.47 2.97
C ARG A 386 -18.01 2.31 1.45
N ARG A 387 -17.33 1.24 1.03
CA ARG A 387 -17.02 0.94 -0.37
C ARG A 387 -17.74 -0.32 -0.87
N VAL A 388 -17.62 -0.55 -2.17
CA VAL A 388 -17.99 -1.82 -2.81
C VAL A 388 -16.78 -2.34 -3.58
N GLU A 389 -16.43 -3.60 -3.34
CA GLU A 389 -15.38 -4.29 -4.08
C GLU A 389 -16.00 -5.24 -5.10
N PHE A 390 -15.31 -5.40 -6.22
CA PHE A 390 -15.68 -6.30 -7.31
C PHE A 390 -14.55 -7.31 -7.45
N LYS A 391 -14.68 -8.45 -6.77
CA LYS A 391 -13.68 -9.52 -6.80
C LYS A 391 -13.96 -10.45 -7.97
N VAL A 392 -12.98 -10.70 -8.81
CA VAL A 392 -13.05 -11.67 -9.89
C VAL A 392 -13.03 -13.07 -9.29
N ARG A 393 -13.89 -13.93 -9.81
CA ARG A 393 -13.99 -15.35 -9.41
C ARG A 393 -14.08 -16.22 -10.63
N HIS A 394 -13.87 -17.51 -10.43
CA HIS A 394 -14.18 -18.50 -11.44
C HIS A 394 -15.68 -18.45 -11.78
N CYS A 395 -15.98 -18.46 -13.08
CA CYS A 395 -17.33 -18.69 -13.55
C CYS A 395 -17.71 -20.14 -13.26
N SER A 396 -18.81 -20.34 -12.54
CA SER A 396 -19.40 -21.68 -12.40
C SER A 396 -19.73 -22.21 -13.79
N ALA A 397 -19.39 -23.49 -14.05
CA ALA A 397 -19.89 -24.18 -15.24
C ALA A 397 -21.42 -24.22 -15.13
N GLY A 398 -22.09 -23.58 -16.09
CA GLY A 398 -23.57 -23.51 -16.15
C GLY A 398 -24.22 -24.85 -16.46
#